data_AF-A0A8T2RJM2-F1
#
_entry.id   AF-A0A8T2RJM2-F1
#
_cell.length_a   1.000
_cell.length_b   1.000
_cell.length_c   1.000
_cell.angle_alpha   90.00
_cell.angle_beta   90.00
_cell.angle_gamma   90.00
#
_symmetry.space_group_name_H-M   'P 1'
#
loop_
_entity.id
_entity.type
_entity.pdbx_description
1 polymer ?
#
loop_
_entity_poly.entity_id
_entity_poly.type
_entity_poly.pdbx_seq_one_letter_code
_entity_poly.pdbx_strand_id
1 'polypeptide(L)'
;MIAHPPNALIATYACLKLWTNLTNELWDIVKDETSNPYRVWVNENRDDGSSAREQAAQMDEWDRKYQWYDWSEALSLYRSAMLNEINFFNHAGNSSKYLSV
;
A
#
# COMPACT_ATOMS: atom_id res chain seq x y z
N MET A 1 -8.92 1.44 23.79
CA MET A 1 -8.87 2.28 22.60
C MET A 1 -9.80 1.64 21.58
N ILE A 2 -10.98 2.21 21.33
CA ILE A 2 -11.89 1.69 20.32
C ILE A 2 -11.27 2.05 18.98
N ALA A 3 -10.98 1.06 18.13
CA ALA A 3 -10.49 1.32 16.79
C ALA A 3 -11.56 2.11 16.04
N HIS A 4 -11.30 3.39 15.79
CA HIS A 4 -12.17 4.18 14.95
C HIS A 4 -12.04 3.61 13.52
N PRO A 5 -13.13 3.18 12.86
CA PRO A 5 -13.10 2.67 11.49
C PRO A 5 -12.28 3.53 10.50
N PRO A 6 -12.27 4.88 10.62
CA PRO A 6 -11.41 5.76 9.80
C PRO A 6 -9.90 5.47 9.92
N ASN A 7 -9.40 5.10 11.09
CA ASN A 7 -7.97 4.84 11.31
C ASN A 7 -7.51 3.57 10.58
N ALA A 8 -8.38 2.56 10.49
CA ALA A 8 -8.11 1.35 9.73
C ALA A 8 -8.03 1.66 8.22
N LEU A 9 -8.90 2.51 7.70
CA LEU A 9 -8.84 2.95 6.30
C LEU A 9 -7.57 3.75 6.01
N ILE A 10 -7.16 4.68 6.89
CA ILE A 10 -5.90 5.42 6.71
C ILE A 10 -4.71 4.48 6.68
N ALA A 11 -4.68 3.49 7.57
CA ALA A 11 -3.61 2.52 7.64
C ALA A 11 -3.54 1.65 6.37
N THR A 12 -4.67 1.16 5.86
CA THR A 12 -4.71 0.34 4.64
C THR A 12 -4.54 1.15 3.35
N TYR A 13 -4.85 2.45 3.36
CA TYR A 13 -4.62 3.35 2.24
C TYR A 13 -3.13 3.52 1.91
N ALA A 14 -2.27 3.52 2.93
CA ALA A 14 -0.82 3.51 2.74
C ALA A 14 -0.34 2.29 1.94
N CYS A 15 -0.85 1.11 2.29
CA CYS A 15 -0.57 -0.15 1.60
C CYS A 15 -0.99 -0.07 0.13
N LEU A 16 -2.26 0.27 -0.13
CA LEU A 16 -2.80 0.33 -1.47
C LEU A 16 -1.99 1.28 -2.36
N LYS A 17 -1.77 2.51 -1.91
CA LYS A 17 -1.02 3.51 -2.69
C LYS A 17 0.41 3.06 -3.00
N LEU A 18 1.10 2.48 -2.02
CA LEU A 18 2.46 2.02 -2.20
C LEU A 18 2.53 0.86 -3.21
N TRP A 19 1.67 -0.14 -3.05
CA TRP A 19 1.63 -1.29 -3.97
C TRP A 19 1.24 -0.89 -5.39
N THR A 20 0.24 -0.02 -5.58
CA THR A 20 -0.11 0.53 -6.89
C THR A 20 1.09 1.18 -7.58
N ASN A 21 1.86 2.00 -6.86
CA ASN A 21 3.04 2.64 -7.43
C ASN A 21 4.14 1.61 -7.75
N LEU A 22 4.47 0.73 -6.81
CA LEU A 22 5.55 -0.24 -6.96
C LEU A 22 5.27 -1.24 -8.08
N THR A 23 4.06 -1.80 -8.20
CA THR A 23 3.78 -2.80 -9.23
C THR A 23 3.76 -2.20 -10.63
N ASN A 24 3.39 -0.93 -10.78
CA ASN A 24 3.52 -0.22 -12.05
C ASN A 24 4.99 0.07 -12.41
N GLU A 25 5.79 0.54 -11.46
CA GLU A 25 7.23 0.74 -11.68
C GLU A 25 7.95 -0.59 -12.00
N LEU A 26 7.63 -1.66 -11.27
CA LEU A 26 8.17 -3.00 -11.52
C LEU A 26 7.74 -3.52 -12.88
N TRP A 27 6.51 -3.26 -13.31
CA TRP A 27 6.04 -3.69 -14.62
C TRP A 27 6.86 -3.06 -15.75
N ASP A 28 7.18 -1.78 -15.65
CA ASP A 28 8.00 -1.11 -16.66
C ASP A 28 9.40 -1.70 -16.78
N ILE A 29 9.90 -2.33 -15.71
CA ILE A 29 11.17 -3.06 -15.71
C ILE A 29 11.00 -4.46 -16.33
N VAL A 30 9.96 -5.22 -15.94
CA VAL A 30 9.88 -6.66 -16.26
C VAL A 30 9.01 -7.00 -17.49
N LYS A 31 8.29 -6.04 -18.07
CA LYS A 31 7.31 -6.29 -19.15
C LYS A 31 7.89 -7.04 -20.35
N ASP A 32 9.14 -6.74 -20.71
CA ASP A 32 9.86 -7.31 -21.85
C ASP A 32 10.78 -8.50 -21.46
N GLU A 33 10.92 -8.79 -20.15
CA GLU A 33 11.75 -9.89 -19.64
C GLU A 33 10.97 -11.20 -19.51
N THR A 34 10.88 -11.96 -20.60
CA THR A 34 10.08 -13.20 -20.63
C THR A 34 10.62 -14.32 -19.73
N SER A 35 11.90 -14.28 -19.34
CA SER A 35 12.52 -15.24 -18.42
C SER A 35 12.39 -14.85 -16.94
N ASN A 36 11.92 -13.64 -16.63
CA ASN A 36 11.81 -13.18 -15.25
C ASN A 36 10.64 -13.88 -14.55
N PRO A 37 10.88 -14.68 -13.49
CA PRO A 37 9.84 -15.47 -12.84
C PRO A 37 8.76 -14.62 -12.16
N TYR A 38 9.04 -13.34 -11.90
CA TYR A 38 8.10 -12.42 -11.26
C TYR A 38 7.20 -11.68 -12.26
N ARG A 39 7.45 -11.79 -13.57
CA ARG A 39 6.69 -11.03 -14.59
C ARG A 39 5.17 -11.26 -14.50
N VAL A 40 4.75 -12.52 -14.33
CA VAL A 40 3.32 -12.88 -14.23
C VAL A 40 2.72 -12.27 -12.97
N TRP A 41 3.38 -12.46 -11.83
CA TRP A 41 2.92 -11.94 -10.55
C TRP A 41 2.81 -10.40 -10.56
N VAL A 42 3.81 -9.70 -11.12
CA VAL A 42 3.77 -8.24 -11.25
C VAL A 42 2.56 -7.83 -12.08
N ASN A 43 2.36 -8.44 -13.26
CA ASN A 43 1.24 -8.10 -14.15
C ASN A 43 -0.14 -8.29 -13.49
N GLU A 44 -0.32 -9.38 -12.73
CA GLU A 44 -1.58 -9.69 -12.03
C GLU A 44 -1.86 -8.73 -10.86
N ASN A 45 -0.81 -8.16 -10.26
CA ASN A 45 -0.92 -7.24 -9.12
C ASN A 45 -0.74 -5.77 -9.51
N ARG A 46 -0.72 -5.46 -10.82
CA ARG A 46 -0.81 -4.07 -11.27
C ARG A 46 -2.17 -3.53 -10.94
N ASP A 47 -2.16 -2.39 -10.29
CA ASP A 47 -3.36 -1.61 -10.01
C ASP A 47 -3.31 -0.32 -10.83
N ASP A 48 -4.42 0.09 -11.41
CA ASP A 48 -4.56 1.38 -12.11
C ASP A 48 -4.85 2.53 -11.11
N GLY A 49 -4.82 2.22 -9.82
CA GLY A 49 -5.07 3.11 -8.71
C GLY A 49 -6.56 3.33 -8.44
N SER A 50 -7.46 2.57 -9.06
CA SER A 50 -8.90 2.66 -8.81
C SER A 50 -9.22 2.38 -7.35
N SER A 51 -8.64 1.33 -6.77
CA SER A 51 -8.84 0.96 -5.35
C SER A 51 -8.39 2.07 -4.40
N ALA A 52 -7.22 2.68 -4.66
CA ALA A 52 -6.73 3.80 -3.87
C ALA A 52 -7.63 5.05 -4.02
N ARG A 53 -8.14 5.33 -5.22
CA ARG A 53 -9.09 6.44 -5.45
C ARG A 53 -10.42 6.23 -4.74
N GLU A 54 -10.98 5.02 -4.77
CA GLU A 54 -12.22 4.68 -4.08
C GLU A 54 -12.07 4.85 -2.57
N GLN A 55 -10.95 4.38 -2.00
CA GLN A 55 -10.70 4.54 -0.58
C GLN A 55 -10.48 6.01 -0.17
N ALA A 56 -9.81 6.81 -1.01
CA ALA A 56 -9.69 8.25 -0.80
C ALA A 56 -11.07 8.93 -0.77
N ALA A 57 -11.95 8.59 -1.71
CA ALA A 57 -13.31 9.12 -1.73
C ALA A 57 -14.11 8.71 -0.48
N GLN A 58 -13.92 7.50 0.04
CA GLN A 58 -14.56 7.04 1.28
C GLN A 58 -14.05 7.83 2.50
N MET A 59 -12.75 8.13 2.56
CA MET A 59 -12.19 8.97 3.62
C MET A 59 -12.74 10.40 3.56
N ASP A 60 -12.86 10.99 2.36
CA ASP A 60 -13.45 12.32 2.14
C ASP A 60 -14.95 12.39 2.51
N GLU A 61 -15.71 11.32 2.24
CA GLU A 61 -17.11 11.23 2.67
C GLU A 61 -17.23 11.22 4.19
N TRP A 62 -16.38 10.45 4.87
CA TRP A 62 -16.43 10.32 6.32
C TRP A 62 -15.95 11.58 7.04
N ASP A 63 -14.91 12.25 6.54
CA ASP A 63 -14.48 13.54 7.05
C ASP A 63 -15.63 14.57 6.99
N ARG A 64 -16.29 14.67 5.84
CA ARG A 64 -17.43 15.59 5.66
C ARG A 64 -18.61 15.26 6.57
N LYS A 65 -18.96 13.97 6.72
CA LYS A 65 -20.15 13.55 7.46
C LYS A 65 -19.99 13.70 8.96
N TYR A 66 -18.79 13.43 9.46
CA TYR A 66 -18.59 13.25 10.88
C TYR A 66 -17.58 14.20 11.52
N GLN A 67 -16.80 14.92 10.70
CA GLN A 67 -15.75 15.84 11.15
C GLN A 67 -14.80 15.18 12.15
N TRP A 68 -14.53 13.89 11.94
CA TRP A 68 -13.83 13.06 12.91
C TRP A 68 -12.32 13.29 12.96
N TYR A 69 -11.74 14.04 12.00
CA TYR A 69 -10.30 14.04 11.81
C TYR A 69 -9.58 15.22 12.43
N ASP A 70 -8.69 14.91 13.37
CA ASP A 70 -7.42 15.61 13.45
C ASP A 70 -6.53 15.10 12.30
N TRP A 71 -6.43 15.92 11.24
CA TRP A 71 -5.59 15.61 10.09
C TRP A 71 -4.11 15.40 10.45
N SER A 72 -3.65 15.92 11.59
CA SER A 72 -2.30 15.69 12.10
C SER A 72 -2.13 14.26 12.58
N GLU A 73 -3.13 13.71 13.29
CA GLU A 73 -3.14 12.32 13.75
C GLU A 73 -3.27 11.37 12.54
N ALA A 74 -4.16 11.68 11.59
CA ALA A 74 -4.31 10.92 10.36
C ALA A 74 -3.00 10.84 9.56
N LEU A 75 -2.28 11.96 9.43
CA LEU A 75 -0.98 11.99 8.77
C LEU A 75 0.08 11.17 9.52
N SER A 76 0.08 11.21 10.86
CA SER A 76 0.97 10.40 11.70
C SER A 76 0.72 8.90 11.54
N LEU A 77 -0.56 8.50 11.51
CA LEU A 77 -0.99 7.12 11.25
C LEU A 77 -0.55 6.66 9.85
N TYR A 78 -0.79 7.49 8.83
CA TYR A 78 -0.37 7.19 7.45
C TYR A 78 1.15 6.98 7.34
N ARG A 79 1.95 7.87 7.95
CA ARG A 79 3.42 7.74 7.98
C ARG A 79 3.87 6.47 8.69
N SER A 80 3.23 6.14 9.81
CA SER A 80 3.53 4.90 10.55
C SER A 80 3.18 3.65 9.72
N ALA A 81 2.05 3.68 9.01
CA ALA A 81 1.67 2.60 8.10
C ALA A 81 2.66 2.44 6.93
N MET A 82 3.10 3.55 6.32
CA MET A 82 4.16 3.52 5.28
C MET A 82 5.46 2.91 5.78
N LEU A 83 5.89 3.25 7.01
CA LEU A 83 7.08 2.65 7.62
C LEU A 83 6.90 1.14 7.86
N ASN A 84 5.70 0.71 8.26
CA ASN A 84 5.40 -0.70 8.43
C ASN A 84 5.46 -1.47 7.10
N GLU A 85 4.96 -0.91 6.00
CA GLU A 85 5.09 -1.51 4.67
C GLU A 85 6.56 -1.65 4.25
N ILE A 86 7.37 -0.59 4.44
CA ILE A 86 8.81 -0.65 4.15
C ILE A 86 9.48 -1.76 4.99
N ASN A 87 9.13 -1.85 6.28
CA ASN A 87 9.65 -2.90 7.16
C ASN A 87 9.19 -4.29 6.72
N PHE A 88 7.96 -4.44 6.23
CA PHE A 88 7.46 -5.69 5.67
C PHE A 88 8.30 -6.13 4.46
N PHE A 89 8.57 -5.24 3.51
CA PHE A 89 9.44 -5.53 2.36
C PHE A 89 10.87 -5.85 2.76
N ASN A 90 11.46 -5.07 3.67
CA ASN A 90 12.81 -5.32 4.18
C ASN A 90 12.90 -6.66 4.88
N HIS A 91 11.88 -7.03 5.66
CA HIS A 91 11.82 -8.32 6.33
C HIS A 91 11.72 -9.46 5.30
N ALA A 92 10.83 -9.34 4.30
CA ALA A 92 10.71 -10.33 3.23
C ALA A 92 12.03 -10.50 2.46
N GLY A 93 12.70 -9.40 2.12
CA GLY A 93 13.99 -9.39 1.42
C GLY A 93 15.16 -9.92 2.25
N ASN A 94 15.14 -9.76 3.57
CA ASN A 94 16.16 -10.34 4.44
C ASN A 94 15.90 -11.81 4.74
N SER A 95 14.64 -12.22 4.90
CA SER A 95 14.26 -13.62 5.12
C SER A 95 14.52 -14.48 3.87
N SER A 96 14.35 -13.94 2.66
CA SER A 96 14.66 -14.64 1.41
C SER A 96 16.16 -14.89 1.20
N LYS A 97 17.06 -14.10 1.80
CA LYS A 97 18.51 -14.37 1.80
C LYS A 97 18.90 -15.64 2.57
N TYR A 98 18.05 -16.10 3.49
CA TYR A 98 18.30 -17.31 4.29
C TYR A 98 17.56 -18.54 3.76
N LEU A 99 16.75 -18.39 2.71
CA LEU A 99 16.04 -19.48 2.03
C LEU A 99 16.81 -20.03 0.81
N SER A 100 17.99 -19.48 0.49
CA SER A 100 18.92 -20.10 -0.46
C SER A 100 19.69 -21.23 0.23
N VAL A 101 19.04 -22.38 0.39
CA VAL A 101 19.67 -23.70 0.62
C VAL A 101 19.15 -24.64 -0.45
#